data_AF-A0A357AWY4-F1
#
_entry.id   AF-A0A357AWY4-F1
#
_cell.length_a   1.000
_cell.length_b   1.000
_cell.length_c   1.000
_cell.angle_alpha   90.00
_cell.angle_beta   90.00
_cell.angle_gamma   90.00
#
_symmetry.space_group_name_H-M   'P 1'
#
loop_
_entity.id
_entity.type
_entity.pdbx_description
1 polymer ?
#
loop_
_entity_poly.entity_id
_entity_poly.type
_entity_poly.pdbx_seq_one_letter_code
_entity_poly.pdbx_strand_id
1 'polypeptide(L)' 'SQYRHNSYEDNADAHMKRQVMGREVVVAVTEGKLDFGPWEQIFYGEFDGRRKKRVLVKIIGD' A
#
# COMPACT_ATOMS: atom_id res chain seq x y z
N SER A 1 3.83 -26.38 -3.83
CA SER A 1 3.25 -25.03 -3.69
C SER A 1 2.32 -24.74 -4.87
N GLN A 2 1.28 -23.92 -4.68
CA GLN A 2 0.33 -23.51 -5.74
C GLN A 2 0.94 -22.50 -6.73
N TYR A 3 1.96 -21.74 -6.31
CA TYR A 3 2.59 -20.69 -7.13
C TYR A 3 4.00 -21.07 -7.55
N ARG A 4 4.37 -20.79 -8.82
CA ARG A 4 5.74 -21.03 -9.30
C ARG A 4 6.77 -20.16 -8.58
N HIS A 5 6.43 -18.92 -8.23
CA HIS A 5 7.29 -18.04 -7.42
C HIS A 5 7.74 -18.70 -6.11
N ASN A 6 6.86 -19.52 -5.53
CA ASN A 6 7.14 -20.20 -4.28
C ASN A 6 8.12 -21.39 -4.41
N SER A 7 8.72 -21.62 -5.59
CA SER A 7 9.90 -22.48 -5.70
C SER A 7 11.19 -21.78 -5.26
N TYR A 8 11.16 -20.45 -5.12
CA TYR A 8 12.32 -19.63 -4.74
C TYR A 8 12.10 -18.88 -3.41
N GLU A 9 10.88 -18.39 -3.17
CA GLU A 9 10.46 -17.78 -1.90
C GLU A 9 9.16 -18.43 -1.39
N ASP A 10 8.44 -17.84 -0.44
CA ASP A 10 7.16 -18.35 0.07
C ASP A 10 6.00 -17.34 0.03
N ASN A 11 6.28 -16.11 -0.41
CA ASN A 11 5.40 -14.93 -0.30
C ASN A 11 4.65 -14.56 -1.60
N ALA A 12 4.46 -15.50 -2.55
CA ALA A 12 3.73 -15.20 -3.80
C ALA A 12 2.35 -14.58 -3.56
N ASP A 13 1.67 -15.01 -2.49
CA ASP A 13 0.37 -14.47 -2.11
C ASP A 13 0.46 -13.00 -1.70
N ALA A 14 1.56 -12.54 -1.12
CA ALA A 14 1.79 -11.14 -0.78
C ALA A 14 1.89 -10.25 -2.03
N HIS A 15 2.56 -10.75 -3.09
CA HIS A 15 2.61 -10.08 -4.39
C HIS A 15 1.21 -9.97 -5.01
N MET A 16 0.37 -11.00 -4.89
CA MET A 16 -1.00 -10.96 -5.40
C MET A 16 -1.89 -10.04 -4.56
N LYS A 17 -1.80 -10.11 -3.23
CA LYS A 17 -2.55 -9.22 -2.32
C LYS A 17 -2.26 -7.75 -2.60
N ARG A 18 -1.00 -7.34 -2.71
CA ARG A 18 -0.65 -5.94 -3.00
C ARG A 18 -1.13 -5.49 -4.38
N GLN A 19 -1.19 -6.41 -5.36
CA GLN A 19 -1.67 -6.09 -6.70
C GLN A 19 -3.18 -5.81 -6.70
N VAL A 20 -3.94 -6.54 -5.87
CA VAL A 20 -5.39 -6.35 -5.70
C VAL A 20 -5.69 -5.09 -4.87
N MET A 21 -4.99 -4.90 -3.75
CA MET A 21 -5.25 -3.79 -2.83
C MET A 21 -4.76 -2.42 -3.35
N GLY A 22 -3.84 -2.43 -4.31
CA GLY A 22 -3.21 -1.23 -4.83
C GLY A 22 -1.90 -0.87 -4.10
N ARG A 23 -0.98 -0.26 -4.85
CA ARG A 23 0.32 0.19 -4.33
C ARG A 23 0.21 1.52 -3.59
N GLU A 24 -0.69 2.39 -4.03
CA GLU A 24 -0.73 3.79 -3.68
C GLU A 24 -2.14 4.35 -3.77
N VAL A 25 -2.33 5.51 -3.15
CA VAL A 25 -3.54 6.34 -3.24
C VAL A 25 -3.12 7.77 -3.54
N VAL A 26 -3.99 8.51 -4.21
CA VAL A 26 -3.89 9.95 -4.38
C VAL A 26 -4.99 10.58 -3.56
N VAL A 27 -4.65 11.59 -2.76
CA VAL A 27 -5.56 12.27 -1.83
C VAL A 27 -5.47 13.76 -2.11
N ALA A 28 -6.63 14.41 -2.25
CA ALA A 28 -6.69 15.86 -2.42
C ALA A 28 -6.32 16.56 -1.11
N VAL A 29 -5.71 17.74 -1.23
CA VAL A 29 -5.44 18.63 -0.10
C VAL A 29 -6.21 19.91 -0.33
N THR A 30 -7.16 20.19 0.56
CA THR A 30 -8.02 21.38 0.50
C THR A 30 -7.80 22.18 1.79
N GLU A 31 -7.46 23.46 1.68
CA GLU A 31 -7.18 24.34 2.83
C GLU A 31 -6.15 23.76 3.82
N GLY A 32 -5.09 23.12 3.29
CA GLY A 32 -4.02 22.53 4.08
C GLY A 32 -4.39 21.25 4.84
N LYS A 33 -5.55 20.63 4.54
CA LYS A 33 -6.00 19.38 5.16
C LYS A 33 -6.21 18.29 4.10
N LEU A 34 -5.98 17.03 4.48
CA LEU A 34 -6.38 15.89 3.66
C LEU A 34 -7.90 15.90 3.53
N ASP A 35 -8.39 15.95 2.29
CA ASP A 35 -9.80 16.08 1.98
C ASP A 35 -10.46 14.70 1.99
N PHE A 36 -10.69 14.19 3.21
CA PHE A 36 -11.30 12.89 3.44
C PHE A 36 -12.80 12.99 3.65
N GLY A 37 -13.51 11.98 3.13
CA GLY A 37 -14.85 11.64 3.59
C GLY A 37 -14.87 11.16 5.04
N PRO A 38 -16.04 11.10 5.68
CA PRO A 38 -16.18 10.83 7.12
C PRO A 38 -15.64 9.47 7.59
N TRP A 39 -15.42 8.53 6.66
CA TRP A 39 -14.99 7.17 6.95
C TRP A 39 -13.70 6.78 6.21
N GLU A 40 -13.09 7.70 5.47
CA GLU A 40 -11.89 7.41 4.71
C GLU A 40 -10.67 7.42 5.61
N GLN A 41 -9.80 6.43 5.44
CA GLN A 41 -8.58 6.24 6.20
C GLN A 41 -7.50 5.68 5.28
N ILE A 42 -6.25 6.10 5.49
CA ILE A 42 -5.09 5.54 4.78
C ILE A 42 -4.49 4.42 5.63
N PHE A 43 -4.40 3.23 5.05
CA PHE A 43 -3.74 2.08 5.69
C PHE A 43 -2.47 1.70 4.95
N TYR A 44 -1.45 1.29 5.73
CA TYR A 44 -0.34 0.53 5.20
C TYR A 44 -0.71 -0.96 5.18
N GLY A 45 -1.06 -1.49 4.01
CA GLY A 45 -1.31 -2.92 3.80
C GLY A 45 -0.01 -3.71 3.77
N GLU A 46 0.37 -4.31 4.91
CA GLU A 46 1.52 -5.21 5.00
C GLU A 46 1.12 -6.66 4.72
N PHE A 47 1.81 -7.32 3.79
CA PHE A 47 1.47 -8.67 3.33
C PHE A 47 2.64 -9.67 3.41
N ASP A 48 3.85 -9.22 3.75
CA ASP A 48 5.07 -10.01 3.94
C ASP A 48 6.01 -9.28 4.93
N GLY A 49 5.63 -9.32 6.20
CA GLY A 49 6.11 -8.42 7.26
C GLY A 49 7.34 -8.90 8.05
N ARG A 50 7.42 -8.46 9.33
CA ARG A 50 8.52 -8.76 10.28
C ARG A 50 9.93 -8.32 9.82
N ARG A 51 9.98 -7.34 8.94
CA ARG A 51 11.20 -6.70 8.44
C ARG A 51 10.97 -5.21 8.24
N LYS A 52 12.03 -4.41 8.24
CA LYS A 52 11.93 -2.96 8.04
C LYS A 52 11.47 -2.66 6.61
N LYS A 53 10.37 -1.92 6.47
CA LYS A 53 9.81 -1.48 5.19
C LYS A 53 9.50 0.02 5.26
N ARG A 54 9.14 0.61 4.12
CA ARG A 54 8.99 2.07 3.97
C ARG A 54 7.72 2.39 3.20
N VAL A 55 7.16 3.56 3.50
CA VAL A 55 6.14 4.25 2.72
C VAL A 55 6.72 5.59 2.28
N LEU A 56 6.35 6.06 1.09
CA LEU A 56 6.72 7.38 0.59
C LEU A 56 5.48 8.26 0.55
N VAL A 57 5.59 9.48 1.10
CA VAL A 57 4.59 10.53 0.95
C VAL A 57 5.20 11.64 0.12
N LYS A 58 4.52 12.04 -0.96
CA LYS A 58 4.93 13.13 -1.84
C LYS A 58 3.76 14.07 -2.03
N ILE A 59 4.00 15.36 -1.74
CA ILE A 59 3.02 16.43 -1.90
C ILE A 59 3.53 17.34 -3.01
N ILE A 60 2.62 17.75 -3.89
CA ILE A 60 2.82 18.73 -4.96
C ILE A 60 1.65 19.70 -4.92
N GLY A 61 1.91 21.00 -5.05
CA GLY A 61 0.91 22.06 -4.91
C GLY A 61 1.55 23.33 -4.35
N ASP A 62 0.76 24.40 -4.34
CA ASP A 62 1.10 25.73 -3.81
C ASP A 62 0.33 26.04 -2.52
#